data_AF-A0A2E8VJ08-F1
#
_entry.id   AF-A0A2E8VJ08-F1
#
_cell.length_a   1.000
_cell.length_b   1.000
_cell.length_c   1.000
_cell.angle_alpha   90.00
_cell.angle_beta   90.00
_cell.angle_gamma   90.00
#
_symmetry.space_group_name_H-M   'P 1'
#
loop_
_entity.id
_entity.type
_entity.pdbx_description
1 polymer ?
#
loop_
_entity_poly.entity_id
_entity_poly.type
_entity_poly.pdbx_seq_one_letter_code
_entity_poly.pdbx_strand_id
1 'polypeptide(L)'
;LCVQVQVLAQTDALERAVEAALVQTSTLGVRWRVTSRSILERTLDTVEIEGRAIQIKRAERPDGHVTSKAEHRDVAAHGKTYAERKQLRTVFERDPFEESDGER
;
A
#
# COMPACT_ATOMS: atom_id res chain seq x y z
N LEU A 1 -9.08 -25.14 15.50
CA LEU A 1 -8.89 -23.69 15.23
C LEU A 1 -9.95 -23.27 14.21
N CYS A 2 -10.66 -22.17 14.42
CA CYS A 2 -11.56 -21.60 13.41
C CYS A 2 -10.89 -20.33 12.86
N VAL A 3 -10.91 -20.14 11.54
CA VAL A 3 -10.29 -19.00 10.86
C VAL A 3 -11.35 -18.30 10.03
N GLN A 4 -11.42 -16.98 10.15
CA GLN A 4 -12.23 -16.13 9.29
C GLN A 4 -11.33 -15.51 8.21
N VAL A 5 -11.70 -15.69 6.95
CA VAL A 5 -11.02 -15.07 5.80
C VAL A 5 -11.91 -13.99 5.21
N GLN A 6 -11.34 -12.82 4.94
CA GLN A 6 -12.01 -11.71 4.26
C GLN A 6 -11.22 -11.31 3.02
N VAL A 7 -11.93 -11.08 1.92
CA VAL A 7 -11.34 -10.69 0.63
C VAL A 7 -11.98 -9.39 0.17
N LEU A 8 -11.16 -8.41 -0.22
CA LEU A 8 -11.60 -7.21 -0.92
C LEU A 8 -11.22 -7.35 -2.39
N ALA A 9 -12.21 -7.24 -3.28
CA ALA A 9 -12.02 -7.37 -4.71
C ALA A 9 -12.79 -6.25 -5.45
N GLN A 10 -12.42 -6.02 -6.71
CA GLN A 10 -13.26 -5.26 -7.61
C GLN A 10 -14.58 -6.01 -7.86
N THR A 11 -15.67 -5.29 -8.10
CA THR A 11 -17.01 -5.87 -8.23
C THR A 11 -17.13 -6.82 -9.42
N ASP A 12 -16.39 -6.55 -10.50
CA ASP A 12 -16.29 -7.40 -11.70
C ASP A 12 -15.54 -8.73 -11.46
N ALA A 13 -14.86 -8.87 -10.32
CA ALA A 13 -14.17 -10.09 -9.92
C ALA A 13 -14.98 -10.95 -8.93
N LEU A 14 -16.21 -10.54 -8.58
CA LEU A 14 -17.02 -11.22 -7.56
C LEU A 14 -17.18 -12.72 -7.84
N GLU A 15 -17.63 -13.09 -9.04
CA GLU A 15 -17.88 -14.50 -9.39
C GLU A 15 -16.60 -15.35 -9.28
N ARG A 16 -15.49 -14.84 -9.82
CA ARG A 16 -14.18 -15.51 -9.73
C ARG A 16 -13.69 -15.67 -8.29
N ALA A 17 -13.95 -14.67 -7.43
CA ALA A 17 -13.58 -14.73 -6.02
C ALA A 17 -14.43 -15.75 -5.24
N VAL A 18 -15.73 -15.81 -5.52
CA VAL A 18 -16.66 -16.79 -4.93
C VAL A 18 -16.27 -18.21 -5.34
N GLU A 19 -16.03 -18.43 -6.63
CA GLU A 19 -15.58 -19.71 -7.16
C GLU A 19 -14.28 -20.16 -6.49
N ALA A 20 -13.27 -19.28 -6.45
CA ALA A 20 -12.00 -19.60 -5.81
C ALA A 20 -12.18 -19.97 -4.32
N ALA A 21 -13.04 -19.27 -3.59
CA ALA A 21 -13.28 -19.58 -2.18
C ALA A 21 -13.94 -20.96 -1.98
N LEU A 22 -14.90 -21.32 -2.83
CA LEU A 22 -15.60 -22.61 -2.73
C LEU A 22 -14.76 -23.79 -3.23
N VAL A 23 -13.88 -23.57 -4.20
CA VAL A 23 -12.99 -24.62 -4.74
C VAL A 23 -11.76 -24.83 -3.86
N GLN A 24 -11.17 -23.75 -3.34
CA GLN A 24 -9.87 -23.81 -2.66
C GLN A 24 -10.00 -23.96 -1.13
N THR A 25 -11.21 -23.96 -0.59
CA THR A 25 -11.45 -24.14 0.84
C THR A 25 -12.53 -25.19 1.08
N SER A 26 -12.68 -25.61 2.34
CA SER A 26 -13.77 -26.50 2.75
C SER A 26 -15.07 -25.77 3.08
N THR A 27 -15.18 -24.46 2.81
CA THR A 27 -16.41 -23.72 3.08
C THR A 27 -17.51 -24.12 2.09
N LEU A 28 -18.74 -24.21 2.59
CA LEU A 28 -19.91 -24.49 1.76
C LEU A 28 -20.61 -23.22 1.26
N GLY A 29 -20.16 -22.06 1.72
CA GLY A 29 -20.78 -20.78 1.36
C GLY A 29 -19.90 -19.60 1.70
N VAL A 30 -20.16 -18.49 1.01
CA VAL A 30 -19.52 -17.21 1.24
C VAL A 30 -20.58 -16.12 1.37
N ARG A 31 -20.29 -15.13 2.21
CA ARG A 31 -21.13 -13.93 2.36
C ARG A 31 -20.38 -12.78 1.72
N TRP A 32 -21.06 -12.03 0.86
CA TRP A 32 -20.47 -10.89 0.17
C TRP A 32 -21.41 -9.68 0.21
N ARG A 33 -20.82 -8.49 0.06
CA ARG A 33 -21.53 -7.22 -0.04
C ARG A 33 -20.69 -6.24 -0.87
N VAL A 34 -21.36 -5.33 -1.59
CA VAL A 34 -20.69 -4.17 -2.20
C VAL A 34 -20.50 -3.09 -1.12
N THR A 35 -19.40 -2.35 -1.16
CA THR A 35 -19.12 -1.29 -0.20
C THR A 35 -18.49 -0.10 -0.92
N SER A 36 -18.99 1.10 -0.65
CA SER A 36 -18.38 2.34 -1.15
C SER A 36 -17.03 2.57 -0.48
N ARG A 37 -16.08 3.14 -1.23
CA ARG A 37 -14.77 3.51 -0.70
C ARG A 37 -14.39 4.91 -1.17
N SER A 38 -13.77 5.67 -0.29
CA SER A 38 -13.02 6.88 -0.65
C SER A 38 -11.54 6.51 -0.73
N ILE A 39 -10.87 6.95 -1.77
CA ILE A 39 -9.46 6.65 -2.04
C ILE A 39 -8.73 7.98 -2.18
N LEU A 40 -7.58 8.12 -1.54
CA LEU A 40 -6.68 9.23 -1.82
C LEU A 40 -6.00 8.97 -3.17
N GLU A 41 -5.96 9.99 -4.02
CA GLU A 41 -5.12 9.96 -5.19
C GLU A 41 -3.66 9.78 -4.76
N ARG A 42 -2.92 8.99 -5.53
CA ARG A 42 -1.53 8.71 -5.21
C ARG A 42 -0.65 8.71 -6.44
N THR A 43 0.53 9.28 -6.29
CA THR A 43 1.62 9.18 -7.28
C THR A 43 2.66 8.18 -6.79
N LEU A 44 3.38 7.61 -7.75
CA LEU A 44 4.54 6.76 -7.50
C LEU A 44 5.78 7.53 -7.91
N ASP A 45 6.74 7.61 -7.00
CA ASP A 45 8.01 8.29 -7.22
C ASP A 45 9.14 7.41 -6.72
N THR A 46 10.34 7.56 -7.28
CA THR A 46 11.54 6.90 -6.77
C THR A 46 12.41 7.94 -6.10
N VAL A 47 12.74 7.72 -4.82
CA VAL A 47 13.61 8.58 -4.03
C VAL A 47 14.92 7.84 -3.80
N GLU A 48 16.04 8.56 -3.89
CA GLU A 48 17.37 8.03 -3.61
C GLU A 48 17.98 8.72 -2.39
N ILE A 49 18.32 7.95 -1.35
CA ILE A 49 18.98 8.45 -0.13
C ILE A 49 20.10 7.47 0.22
N GLU A 50 21.31 7.97 0.49
CA GLU A 50 22.48 7.16 0.84
C GLU A 50 22.78 6.03 -0.19
N GLY A 51 22.56 6.32 -1.48
CA GLY A 51 22.77 5.35 -2.58
C GLY A 51 21.73 4.21 -2.62
N ARG A 52 20.62 4.34 -1.90
CA ARG A 52 19.49 3.40 -1.93
C ARG A 52 18.33 4.06 -2.64
N ALA A 53 17.90 3.47 -3.76
CA ALA A 53 16.71 3.92 -4.48
C ALA A 53 15.49 3.11 -4.00
N ILE A 54 14.48 3.79 -3.48
CA ILE A 54 13.24 3.19 -2.98
C ILE A 54 12.05 3.91 -3.61
N GLN A 55 11.12 3.14 -4.17
CA GLN A 55 9.83 3.68 -4.60
C GLN A 55 9.00 4.11 -3.38
N ILE A 56 8.36 5.26 -3.48
CA ILE A 56 7.39 5.77 -2.51
C ILE A 56 6.04 6.00 -3.18
N LYS A 57 4.97 5.77 -2.42
CA LYS A 57 3.61 6.23 -2.73
C LYS A 57 3.36 7.54 -2.01
N ARG A 58 3.16 8.63 -2.73
CA ARG A 58 2.70 9.90 -2.18
C ARG A 58 1.19 10.01 -2.30
N ALA A 59 0.52 10.54 -1.29
CA ALA A 59 -0.91 10.80 -1.30
C ALA A 59 -1.21 12.13 -0.60
N GLU A 60 -1.94 13.00 -1.30
CA GLU A 60 -2.52 14.21 -0.73
C GLU A 60 -3.70 13.84 0.17
N ARG A 61 -3.81 14.51 1.30
CA ARG A 61 -4.82 14.26 2.32
C ARG A 61 -5.92 15.32 2.25
N PRO A 62 -7.12 15.06 2.77
CA PRO A 62 -8.24 16.01 2.65
C PRO A 62 -8.01 17.39 3.29
N ASP A 63 -7.04 17.50 4.20
CA ASP A 63 -6.57 18.71 4.87
C ASP A 63 -5.32 19.32 4.21
N GLY A 64 -4.96 18.86 3.00
CA GLY A 64 -3.92 19.43 2.14
C GLY A 64 -2.50 18.94 2.40
N HIS A 65 -2.24 18.22 3.50
CA HIS A 65 -0.90 17.68 3.73
C HIS A 65 -0.61 16.49 2.82
N VAL A 66 0.64 16.34 2.40
CA VAL A 66 1.10 15.18 1.63
C VAL A 66 1.72 14.17 2.59
N THR A 67 1.42 12.89 2.39
CA THR A 67 2.10 11.81 3.10
C THR A 67 2.75 10.86 2.12
N SER A 68 3.91 10.33 2.48
CA SER A 68 4.60 9.30 1.70
C SER A 68 4.62 7.96 2.45
N LYS A 69 4.64 6.88 1.68
CA LYS A 69 4.82 5.50 2.16
C LYS A 69 5.86 4.80 1.31
N ALA A 70 6.92 4.28 1.93
CA ALA A 70 7.96 3.57 1.22
C ALA A 70 7.47 2.16 0.83
N GLU A 71 7.74 1.76 -0.41
CA GLU A 71 7.33 0.45 -0.91
C GLU A 71 8.01 -0.68 -0.15
N HIS A 72 7.19 -1.58 0.38
CA HIS A 72 7.69 -2.65 1.23
C HIS A 72 8.70 -3.56 0.52
N ARG A 73 8.49 -3.82 -0.78
CA ARG A 73 9.39 -4.65 -1.59
C ARG A 73 10.80 -4.05 -1.64
N ASP A 74 10.90 -2.77 -1.90
CA ASP A 74 12.18 -2.06 -2.03
C ASP A 74 12.85 -1.90 -0.65
N VAL A 75 12.07 -1.57 0.37
CA VAL A 75 12.57 -1.56 1.76
C VAL A 75 13.11 -2.93 2.18
N ALA A 76 12.45 -4.01 1.79
CA ALA A 76 12.89 -5.37 2.09
C ALA A 76 14.17 -5.77 1.33
N ALA A 77 14.38 -5.26 0.12
CA ALA A 77 15.61 -5.47 -0.64
C ALA A 77 16.84 -4.81 0.01
N HIS A 78 16.64 -3.70 0.73
CA HIS A 78 17.72 -2.92 1.34
C HIS A 78 17.92 -3.17 2.85
N GLY A 79 16.96 -3.81 3.54
CA GLY A 79 17.02 -4.06 4.99
C GLY A 79 16.86 -5.55 5.34
N LYS A 80 17.87 -6.12 6.00
CA LYS A 80 17.92 -7.53 6.41
C LYS A 80 17.12 -7.76 7.70
N THR A 81 17.14 -6.81 8.63
CA THR A 81 16.42 -6.92 9.90
C THR A 81 15.15 -6.08 9.93
N TYR A 82 14.26 -6.38 10.88
CA TYR A 82 13.08 -5.54 11.14
C TYR A 82 13.46 -4.10 11.50
N ALA A 83 14.50 -3.94 12.34
CA ALA A 83 14.97 -2.64 12.78
C ALA A 83 15.49 -1.80 11.60
N GLU A 84 16.32 -2.39 10.73
CA GLU A 84 16.81 -1.74 9.50
C GLU A 84 15.65 -1.31 8.59
N ARG A 85 14.70 -2.22 8.32
CA ARG A 85 13.53 -1.90 7.49
C ARG A 85 12.67 -0.79 8.09
N LYS A 86 12.56 -0.73 9.42
CA LYS A 86 11.84 0.35 10.11
C LYS A 86 12.57 1.68 9.95
N GLN A 87 13.88 1.70 10.13
CA GLN A 87 14.71 2.90 9.92
C GLN A 87 14.62 3.41 8.49
N LEU A 88 14.76 2.51 7.49
CA LEU A 88 14.60 2.86 6.08
C LEU A 88 13.23 3.47 5.80
N ARG A 89 12.12 2.87 6.29
CA ARG A 89 10.80 3.51 6.15
C ARG A 89 10.78 4.91 6.77
N THR A 90 11.27 5.08 7.99
CA THR A 90 11.28 6.41 8.62
C THR A 90 12.05 7.44 7.81
N VAL A 91 13.19 7.09 7.23
CA VAL A 91 14.01 7.98 6.42
C VAL A 91 13.30 8.36 5.10
N PHE A 92 12.73 7.38 4.39
CA PHE A 92 12.10 7.59 3.09
C PHE A 92 10.64 8.08 3.18
N GLU A 93 9.97 7.90 4.33
CA GLU A 93 8.63 8.41 4.61
C GLU A 93 8.64 9.77 5.31
N ARG A 94 9.82 10.29 5.68
CA ARG A 94 9.93 11.68 6.14
C ARG A 94 9.59 12.57 4.96
N ASP A 95 8.75 13.57 5.19
CA ASP A 95 8.31 14.49 4.15
C ASP A 95 9.53 15.09 3.44
N PRO A 96 9.80 14.77 2.17
CA PRO A 96 11.05 15.21 1.54
C PRO A 96 10.97 16.61 0.92
N PHE A 97 9.83 17.30 0.99
CA PHE A 97 9.58 18.48 0.17
C PHE A 97 8.77 19.57 0.88
N GLU A 98 9.44 20.37 1.72
CA GLU A 98 9.14 21.82 1.74
C GLU A 98 9.82 22.45 0.51
N GLU A 99 9.04 23.20 -0.27
CA GLU A 99 9.39 24.09 -1.41
C GLU A 99 10.00 23.49 -2.71
N SER A 100 9.19 23.55 -3.77
CA SER A 100 9.64 24.10 -5.06
C SER A 100 8.52 24.87 -5.76
N ASP A 101 7.85 25.77 -5.04
CA ASP A 101 7.21 26.93 -5.68
C ASP A 101 8.30 28.02 -5.81
N GLY A 102 9.21 27.78 -6.75
CA GLY A 102 10.34 28.64 -7.05
C GLY A 102 10.77 28.43 -8.50
N GLU A 103 10.28 29.32 -9.37
CA GLU A 103 10.66 29.52 -10.78
C GLU A 103 10.28 28.43 -11.80
N ARG A 104 9.17 28.65 -12.51
CA ARG A 104 9.17 29.16 -13.90
C ARG A 104 7.77 29.50 -14.40
#